data_AF-A0A183PRJ6-F1
#
_entry.id   AF-A0A183PRJ6-F1
#
_cell.length_a   1.000
_cell.length_b   1.000
_cell.length_c   1.000
_cell.angle_alpha   90.00
_cell.angle_beta   90.00
_cell.angle_gamma   90.00
#
_symmetry.space_group_name_H-M   'P 1'
#
loop_
_entity.id
_entity.type
_entity.pdbx_description
1 polymer ?
#
loop_
_entity_poly.entity_id
_entity_poly.type
_entity_poly.pdbx_seq_one_letter_code
_entity_poly.pdbx_strand_id
1 'polypeptide(L)' 'MDIKVNIDGVLREVCGINEGTTCEEVIFKLAQIASLPGFYTLVASCRDKEITLSPEEKIINFIKEYDNLSS' A
#
# COMPACT_ATOMS: atom_id res chain seq x y z
N MET A 1 1.27 -12.36 -1.01
CA MET A 1 0.07 -11.61 -1.44
C MET A 1 0.52 -10.61 -2.48
N ASP A 2 -0.30 -10.33 -3.47
CA ASP A 2 0.00 -9.32 -4.48
C ASP A 2 -1.05 -8.21 -4.38
N ILE A 3 -0.62 -6.96 -4.51
CA ILE A 3 -1.49 -5.79 -4.40
C ILE A 3 -1.38 -4.93 -5.66
N LYS A 4 -2.42 -4.15 -5.93
CA LYS A 4 -2.40 -3.11 -6.96
C LYS A 4 -2.39 -1.74 -6.30
N VAL A 5 -1.46 -0.90 -6.73
CA VAL A 5 -1.33 0.48 -6.25
C VAL A 5 -1.55 1.42 -7.42
N ASN A 6 -2.39 2.44 -7.22
CA ASN A 6 -2.60 3.50 -8.20
C ASN A 6 -1.52 4.58 -8.01
N ILE A 7 -0.81 4.91 -9.08
CA ILE A 7 0.14 6.02 -9.15
C ILE A 7 -0.29 6.92 -10.31
N ASP A 8 -0.76 8.12 -10.02
CA ASP A 8 -1.21 9.11 -11.03
C ASP A 8 -2.16 8.53 -12.09
N GLY A 9 -3.12 7.69 -11.66
CA GLY A 9 -4.11 7.03 -12.53
C GLY A 9 -3.64 5.72 -13.15
N VAL A 10 -2.38 5.33 -12.95
CA VAL A 10 -1.81 4.09 -13.49
C VAL A 10 -1.73 3.03 -12.40
N LEU A 11 -2.43 1.91 -12.58
CA LEU A 11 -2.32 0.78 -11.68
C LEU A 11 -1.00 0.04 -11.89
N ARG A 12 -0.27 -0.19 -10.80
CA ARG A 12 0.96 -0.99 -10.76
C ARG A 12 0.79 -2.15 -9.80
N GLU A 13 1.20 -3.33 -10.23
CA GLU A 13 1.19 -4.52 -9.39
C GLU A 13 2.47 -4.59 -8.56
N VAL A 14 2.31 -4.90 -7.27
CA VAL A 14 3.42 -5.15 -6.36
C VAL A 14 3.28 -6.58 -5.85
N CYS A 15 4.16 -7.44 -6.37
CA CYS A 15 4.13 -8.87 -6.06
C CYS A 15 4.97 -9.21 -4.82
N GLY A 16 4.62 -10.31 -4.16
CA GLY A 16 5.45 -10.89 -3.09
C GLY A 16 5.37 -10.18 -1.74
N ILE A 17 4.26 -9.47 -1.47
CA ILE A 17 3.97 -8.90 -0.16
C ILE A 17 3.83 -10.05 0.86
N ASN A 18 4.51 -9.91 1.99
CA ASN A 18 4.46 -10.84 3.12
C ASN A 18 4.15 -10.09 4.44
N GLU A 19 4.05 -10.82 5.55
CA GLU A 19 3.64 -10.26 6.86
C GLU A 19 4.63 -9.23 7.41
N GLY A 20 5.89 -9.29 6.98
CA GLY A 20 6.93 -8.33 7.33
C GLY A 20 6.94 -7.09 6.44
N THR A 21 6.23 -7.07 5.32
CA THR A 21 6.32 -5.98 4.34
C THR A 21 5.63 -4.71 4.86
N THR A 22 6.40 -3.62 4.98
CA THR A 22 5.87 -2.32 5.42
C THR A 22 5.33 -1.50 4.25
N CYS A 23 4.52 -0.48 4.58
CA CYS A 23 4.10 0.54 3.62
C CYS A 23 5.30 1.30 3.04
N GLU A 24 6.29 1.64 3.87
CA GLU A 24 7.52 2.31 3.43
C GLU A 24 8.29 1.49 2.38
N GLU A 25 8.46 0.19 2.58
CA GLU A 25 9.16 -0.68 1.62
C GLU A 25 8.45 -0.70 0.25
N VAL A 26 7.12 -0.71 0.24
CA VAL A 26 6.35 -0.65 -1.00
C VAL A 26 6.47 0.72 -1.67
N ILE A 27 6.38 1.81 -0.89
CA ILE A 27 6.59 3.17 -1.40
C ILE A 27 7.97 3.28 -2.05
N PHE A 28 9.01 2.81 -1.38
CA PHE A 28 10.38 2.88 -1.88
C PHE A 28 10.56 2.12 -3.19
N LYS A 29 10.03 0.90 -3.29
CA LYS A 29 10.06 0.10 -4.53
C LYS A 29 9.33 0.79 -5.67
N LEU A 30 8.13 1.31 -5.40
CA LEU A 30 7.32 1.99 -6.41
C LEU A 30 7.98 3.28 -6.89
N ALA A 31 8.47 4.11 -5.97
CA ALA A 31 9.17 5.35 -6.27
C ALA A 31 10.43 5.09 -7.12
N GLN A 32 11.22 4.07 -6.77
CA GLN A 32 12.40 3.67 -7.51
C GLN A 32 12.06 3.24 -8.95
N ILE A 33 11.07 2.35 -9.13
CA ILE A 33 10.68 1.84 -10.45
C ILE A 33 10.04 2.94 -11.30
N ALA A 34 9.25 3.83 -10.69
CA ALA A 34 8.58 4.92 -11.37
C ALA A 34 9.48 6.14 -11.62
N SER A 35 10.72 6.14 -11.13
CA SER A 35 11.62 7.31 -11.19
C SER A 35 10.99 8.57 -10.58
N LEU A 36 10.29 8.40 -9.46
CA LEU A 36 9.56 9.44 -8.73
C LEU A 36 10.31 9.76 -7.42
N PRO A 37 11.25 10.71 -7.40
CA PRO A 37 11.93 11.10 -6.18
C PRO A 37 11.04 11.98 -5.31
N GLY A 38 10.91 11.64 -4.02
CA GLY A 38 10.13 12.43 -3.08
C GLY A 38 9.67 11.64 -1.86
N PHE A 39 8.86 12.30 -1.03
CA PHE A 39 8.16 11.67 0.09
C PHE A 39 6.74 11.36 -0.34
N TYR A 40 6.32 10.11 -0.13
CA TYR A 40 5.00 9.63 -0.49
C TYR A 40 4.35 8.92 0.70
N THR A 41 3.04 8.75 0.62
CA THR A 41 2.26 7.95 1.56
C THR A 41 1.38 6.99 0.78
N LEU A 42 1.05 5.85 1.38
CA LEU A 42 0.06 4.94 0.83
C LEU A 42 -1.31 5.28 1.42
N VAL A 43 -2.29 5.38 0.54
CA VAL A 43 -3.69 5.59 0.91
C VAL A 43 -4.48 4.38 0.46
N ALA A 44 -5.16 3.73 1.41
CA ALA A 44 -6.10 2.67 1.12
C ALA A 44 -7.48 3.27 0.87
N SER A 45 -8.08 2.95 -0.28
CA SER A 45 -9.47 3.29 -0.59
C SER A 45 -10.37 2.12 -0.21
N CYS A 46 -11.21 2.32 0.80
CA CYS A 46 -12.03 1.26 1.38
C CYS A 46 -13.47 1.72 1.62
N ARG A 47 -14.45 1.14 0.89
CA ARG A 47 -15.90 1.40 1.04
C ARG A 47 -16.23 2.89 1.29
N ASP A 48 -15.79 3.74 0.38
CA ASP A 48 -16.00 5.21 0.39
C ASP A 48 -15.17 6.00 1.41
N LYS A 49 -14.20 5.37 2.08
CA LYS A 49 -13.23 6.04 2.94
C LYS A 49 -11.83 5.91 2.37
N GLU A 50 -11.04 6.94 2.57
CA GLU A 50 -9.60 6.91 2.35
C GLU A 50 -8.89 6.86 3.70
N ILE A 51 -7.99 5.89 3.85
CA ILE A 51 -7.21 5.69 5.07
C ILE A 51 -5.74 5.83 4.71
N THR A 52 -5.10 6.87 5.23
CA THR A 52 -3.65 7.05 5.12
C THR A 52 -2.94 6.06 6.02
N LEU A 53 -2.01 5.30 5.47
CA LEU A 53 -1.24 4.29 6.20
C LEU A 53 0.05 4.89 6.76
N SER A 54 0.41 4.49 7.98
CA SER A 54 1.71 4.80 8.57
C SER A 54 2.83 4.10 7.78
N PRO A 55 4.02 4.72 7.63
CA PRO A 55 5.17 4.07 6.96
C PRO A 55 5.54 2.70 7.56
N GLU A 56 5.41 2.56 8.88
CA GLU A 56 5.74 1.34 9.63
C GLU A 56 4.65 0.26 9.57
N GLU A 57 3.44 0.63 9.11
CA GLU A 57 2.29 -0.27 9.05
C GLU A 57 2.57 -1.47 8.15
N LYS A 58 2.17 -2.67 8.59
CA LYS A 58 2.31 -3.90 7.82
C LYS A 58 1.08 -4.07 6.94
N ILE A 59 1.29 -4.11 5.62
CA ILE A 59 0.20 -4.10 4.64
C ILE A 59 -0.79 -5.25 4.87
N ILE A 60 -0.28 -6.47 5.12
CA ILE A 60 -1.14 -7.63 5.35
C ILE A 60 -1.95 -7.48 6.64
N ASN A 61 -1.38 -6.90 7.69
CA ASN A 61 -2.09 -6.71 8.96
C ASN A 61 -3.23 -5.71 8.77
N PHE A 62 -2.96 -4.57 8.14
CA PHE A 62 -3.98 -3.59 7.79
C PHE A 62 -5.13 -4.21 6.98
N ILE A 63 -4.81 -5.01 5.95
CA ILE A 63 -5.85 -5.66 5.13
C ILE A 63 -6.67 -6.64 5.97
N LYS A 64 -6.04 -7.48 6.80
CA LYS A 64 -6.74 -8.42 7.68
C LYS A 64 -7.65 -7.70 8.68
N GLU A 65 -7.16 -6.64 9.31
CA GLU A 65 -7.93 -5.83 10.26
C GLU A 65 -9.13 -5.17 9.57
N TYR A 66 -8.93 -4.59 8.40
CA TYR A 66 -10.01 -3.97 7.65
C TYR A 66 -11.05 -5.01 7.20
N ASP A 67 -10.64 -6.18 6.74
CA ASP A 67 -11.55 -7.26 6.34
C ASP A 67 -12.46 -7.70 7.51
N ASN A 68 -11.86 -7.85 8.70
CA ASN A 68 -12.57 -8.17 9.95
C ASN A 68 -13.55 -7.07 10.39
N LEU A 69 -13.17 -5.79 10.23
CA LEU A 69 -14.06 -4.65 10.52
C LEU A 69 -15.21 -4.51 9.51
N SER A 70 -15.08 -5.18 8.37
CA SER A 70 -16.00 -5.08 7.24
C SER A 70 -16.99 -6.26 7.16
N SER A 71 -16.83 -7.24 8.04
CA SER A 71 -17.71 -8.41 8.26
C SER A 71 -18.70 -8.16 9.39
#